data_AF-A0A973DFX5-F1
#
_entry.id   AF-A0A973DFX5-F1
#
_cell.length_a   1.000
_cell.length_b   1.000
_cell.length_c   1.000
_cell.angle_alpha   90.00
_cell.angle_beta   90.00
_cell.angle_gamma   90.00
#
_symmetry.space_group_name_H-M   'P 1'
#
loop_
_entity.id
_entity.type
_entity.pdbx_description
1 polymer ?
#
loop_
_entity_poly.entity_id
_entity_poly.type
_entity_poly.pdbx_seq_one_letter_code
_entity_poly.pdbx_strand_id
1 'polypeptide(L)'
;MPNTLSSENDLLDFEKDKNYYERSDFEQSVDLCGRNFIERGYLFKCSHSESLKEESENVKSSNASNESETIQVNSSEENLVVSDSLELLVPQGSKKLTVNQYLYTQEYPYYVKKQSAYNDTVAVYVYSYLSGVLYEYISEVNSIYNDFPTWDSQGVAFYRYTVDVESYAKYDNFPVSLYIETKNVGDSKRNTYVAANLAYDSPYIRVRNLQLKRNKKATKNSEDTNDFFSIPKSGDANYYHKSVDIELEIPEGYKLSNLDIILVLPDETEMQSVFSGSNFTQVGDTVEGLKLTDFVSQLSDTTFFSEFKYKFFAEAENEIDPSVIIQSEIYYSKIFQPLWKVDSITPRFGVRDAGGDGWSSYNTINWLQSYGNLVPEINDISGEHGRYIGHKTHKVGTDIDAFLFHNMIGGRLDIRGKARANYQLLEKYVINALNGDAYSIDQVRLWVTKSRAGLEELAQLSSVIKLYYTKGYSMHQAGINLSSGWGRTLIETGKLDASGKVLDLGLSPWSNYKVTYNNVHNDHLHIKLTK
;
A
#
# COMPACT_ATOMS: atom_id res chain seq x y z
N MET A 1 -48.82 29.32 8.32
CA MET A 1 -48.90 30.11 9.58
C MET A 1 -49.75 29.33 10.58
N PRO A 2 -49.42 29.28 11.88
CA PRO A 2 -48.07 29.04 12.44
C PRO A 2 -48.07 28.08 13.68
N ASN A 3 -46.84 27.64 14.03
CA ASN A 3 -46.28 27.30 15.35
C ASN A 3 -46.90 26.14 16.17
N THR A 4 -46.13 25.22 16.76
CA THR A 4 -45.10 25.49 17.78
C THR A 4 -43.93 24.49 17.82
N LEU A 5 -42.79 25.06 18.24
CA LEU A 5 -41.51 24.46 18.62
C LEU A 5 -41.58 23.54 19.85
N SER A 6 -40.69 22.55 19.92
CA SER A 6 -39.90 22.27 21.12
C SER A 6 -38.54 21.69 20.73
N SER A 7 -37.50 22.51 20.91
CA SER A 7 -36.09 22.17 20.91
C SER A 7 -35.70 21.58 22.27
N GLU A 8 -34.98 20.46 22.30
CA GLU A 8 -34.15 20.08 23.45
C GLU A 8 -32.99 19.17 22.98
N ASN A 9 -31.80 19.79 22.92
CA ASN A 9 -30.48 19.29 23.29
C ASN A 9 -30.14 17.80 23.10
N ASP A 10 -29.49 17.47 21.98
CA ASP A 10 -28.52 16.37 21.89
C ASP A 10 -27.10 16.97 21.89
N LEU A 11 -26.61 17.31 23.08
CA LEU A 11 -25.18 17.42 23.33
C LEU A 11 -24.64 15.98 23.43
N LEU A 12 -24.00 15.52 22.37
CA LEU A 12 -23.28 14.25 22.38
C LEU A 12 -22.10 14.34 23.36
N ASP A 13 -22.19 13.47 24.32
CA ASP A 13 -21.32 13.19 25.47
C ASP A 13 -19.89 12.83 25.02
N PHE A 14 -18.96 13.80 25.06
CA PHE A 14 -17.54 13.66 24.70
C PHE A 14 -16.66 13.16 25.85
N GLU A 15 -17.22 12.74 26.99
CA GLU A 15 -16.44 12.35 28.18
C GLU A 15 -16.08 10.86 28.27
N LYS A 16 -16.45 10.00 27.31
CA LYS A 16 -16.20 8.55 27.42
C LYS A 16 -14.86 8.03 26.89
N ASP A 17 -14.04 8.85 26.25
CA ASP A 17 -12.75 8.40 25.68
C ASP A 17 -11.52 8.66 26.58
N LYS A 18 -11.69 9.19 27.79
CA LYS A 18 -10.55 9.47 28.69
C LYS A 18 -9.94 8.22 29.36
N ASN A 19 -10.64 7.09 29.43
CA ASN A 19 -10.26 6.00 30.34
C ASN A 19 -9.75 4.70 29.68
N TYR A 20 -9.48 4.67 28.37
CA TYR A 20 -9.11 3.40 27.69
C TYR A 20 -7.61 3.21 27.39
N TYR A 21 -6.72 4.15 27.78
CA TYR A 21 -5.28 4.05 27.48
C TYR A 21 -4.34 4.26 28.67
N GLU A 22 -4.83 4.18 29.91
CA GLU A 22 -3.95 4.00 31.08
C GLU A 22 -3.62 2.51 31.26
N ARG A 23 -2.76 1.96 30.38
CA ARG A 23 -1.94 0.76 30.62
C ARG A 23 -1.10 0.42 29.39
N SER A 24 0.10 0.98 29.33
CA SER A 24 1.30 0.25 28.91
C SER A 24 2.54 1.07 29.28
N ASP A 25 3.34 0.48 30.15
CA ASP A 25 4.64 0.97 30.58
C ASP A 25 5.57 1.23 29.37
N PHE A 26 5.81 2.50 29.07
CA PHE A 26 7.00 2.99 28.35
C PHE A 26 7.40 4.33 28.97
N GLU A 27 7.65 4.34 30.27
CA GLU A 27 8.50 5.36 30.89
C GLU A 27 9.96 5.07 30.50
N GLN A 28 10.32 5.48 29.28
CA GLN A 28 11.67 5.97 29.02
C GLN A 28 11.51 7.28 28.25
N SER A 29 11.81 8.39 28.93
CA SER A 29 12.17 9.64 28.26
C SER A 29 13.48 9.38 27.51
N VAL A 30 13.38 8.80 26.33
CA VAL A 30 14.51 8.75 25.41
C VAL A 30 14.69 10.17 24.91
N ASP A 31 15.84 10.75 25.22
CA ASP A 31 16.31 12.01 24.66
C ASP A 31 16.36 11.86 23.13
N LEU A 32 15.27 12.25 22.46
CA LEU A 32 15.02 12.10 21.03
C LEU A 32 15.65 13.25 20.22
N CYS A 33 16.42 14.12 20.86
CA CYS A 33 17.26 15.09 20.17
C CYS A 33 18.31 14.38 19.31
N GLY A 34 18.00 14.19 18.02
CA GLY A 34 19.00 14.04 16.96
C GLY A 34 19.29 12.64 16.42
N ARG A 35 18.84 11.53 17.01
CA ARG A 35 19.22 10.18 16.47
C ARG A 35 18.60 9.86 15.10
N ASN A 36 17.29 10.10 14.92
CA ASN A 36 16.61 9.73 13.68
C ASN A 36 17.02 10.57 12.46
N PHE A 37 17.51 11.80 12.69
CA PHE A 37 17.88 12.71 11.61
C PHE A 37 19.32 12.52 11.14
N ILE A 38 20.25 12.18 12.04
CA ILE A 38 21.67 11.92 11.71
C ILE A 38 21.83 10.63 10.88
N GLU A 39 21.04 9.59 11.15
CA GLU A 39 21.10 8.33 10.40
C GLU A 39 20.62 8.45 8.93
N ARG A 40 19.91 9.54 8.59
CA ARG A 40 19.38 9.80 7.23
C ARG A 40 20.29 10.68 6.35
N GLY A 41 21.55 10.91 6.76
CA GLY A 41 22.52 11.70 6.00
C GLY A 41 22.39 13.23 6.20
N TYR A 42 21.53 13.66 7.11
CA TYR A 42 21.39 15.07 7.47
C TYR A 42 22.24 15.36 8.73
N LEU A 43 23.36 16.04 8.56
CA LEU A 43 24.24 16.43 9.66
C LEU A 43 23.63 17.60 10.46
N PHE A 44 22.99 17.29 11.58
CA PHE A 44 22.50 18.31 12.52
C PHE A 44 23.41 18.35 13.76
N LYS A 45 23.97 19.52 14.08
CA LYS A 45 24.65 19.76 15.37
C LYS A 45 23.62 20.27 16.38
N CYS A 46 23.47 19.55 17.49
CA CYS A 46 22.71 20.06 18.64
C CYS A 46 23.66 20.90 19.51
N SER A 47 23.48 22.23 19.56
CA SER A 47 24.10 23.08 20.57
C SER A 47 23.18 23.16 21.78
N HIS A 48 23.68 22.74 22.96
CA HIS A 48 23.05 23.09 24.23
C HIS A 48 23.53 24.49 24.62
N SER A 49 22.61 25.39 24.96
CA SER A 49 22.95 26.73 25.45
C SER A 49 23.53 26.64 26.86
N GLU A 50 24.86 26.62 26.99
CA GLU A 50 25.54 26.94 28.25
C GLU A 50 25.97 28.42 28.26
N SER A 51 25.89 29.03 29.43
CA SER A 51 26.19 30.44 29.67
C SER A 51 27.63 30.81 29.34
N LEU A 52 27.77 31.87 28.55
CA LEU A 52 29.02 32.47 28.06
C LEU A 52 30.07 32.72 29.16
N LYS A 53 31.30 32.27 28.90
CA LYS A 53 32.53 32.92 29.40
C LYS A 53 33.32 33.42 28.19
N GLU A 54 33.67 34.70 28.24
CA GLU A 54 34.51 35.40 27.26
C GLU A 54 35.90 34.77 27.19
N GLU A 55 36.35 34.40 26.00
CA GLU A 55 37.76 34.46 25.62
C GLU A 55 37.85 34.87 24.15
N SER A 56 38.52 35.99 23.91
CA SER A 56 38.79 36.58 22.61
C SER A 56 40.01 35.92 21.97
N GLU A 57 39.93 35.53 20.68
CA GLU A 57 41.09 35.59 19.79
C GLU A 57 40.74 35.54 18.29
N ASN A 58 41.55 36.27 17.52
CA ASN A 58 41.47 36.56 16.09
C ASN A 58 41.41 35.32 15.18
N VAL A 59 40.51 35.32 14.19
CA VAL A 59 40.62 34.43 13.00
C VAL A 59 40.51 35.25 11.71
N LYS A 60 41.54 35.09 10.88
CA LYS A 60 41.69 35.61 9.52
C LYS A 60 40.68 34.95 8.58
N SER A 61 40.21 35.72 7.60
CA SER A 61 39.34 35.30 6.50
C SER A 61 39.87 34.06 5.76
N SER A 62 39.06 33.01 5.71
CA SER A 62 39.21 31.87 4.80
C SER A 62 37.87 31.58 4.14
N ASN A 63 37.91 31.45 2.80
CA ASN A 63 36.91 30.95 1.85
C ASN A 63 35.55 30.52 2.41
N ALA A 64 34.49 31.13 1.88
CA ALA A 64 33.08 30.77 2.10
C ALA A 64 32.83 29.29 1.77
N SER A 65 32.78 28.47 2.82
CA SER A 65 32.04 27.22 2.85
C SER A 65 30.57 27.53 2.63
N ASN A 66 29.84 26.67 1.89
CA ASN A 66 28.38 26.66 1.83
C ASN A 66 27.81 26.28 3.22
N GLU A 67 27.96 27.16 4.21
CA GLU A 67 27.44 26.95 5.55
C GLU A 67 25.92 27.16 5.53
N SER A 68 25.18 26.05 5.55
CA SER A 68 23.77 26.07 5.93
C SER A 68 23.68 25.86 7.44
N GLU A 69 23.16 26.84 8.16
CA GLU A 69 22.88 26.71 9.59
C GLU A 69 21.40 26.35 9.78
N THR A 70 21.14 25.36 10.64
CA THR A 70 19.79 24.83 10.92
C THR A 70 19.38 25.20 12.34
N ILE A 71 18.15 25.69 12.51
CA ILE A 71 17.48 25.85 13.80
C ILE A 71 16.33 24.86 13.94
N GLN A 72 15.99 24.49 15.17
CA GLN A 72 14.95 23.53 15.47
C GLN A 72 14.19 23.89 16.76
N VAL A 73 12.89 23.62 16.78
CA VAL A 73 12.01 23.80 17.93
C VAL A 73 11.13 22.57 18.13
N ASN A 74 10.86 22.25 19.39
CA ASN A 74 10.03 21.12 19.79
C ASN A 74 9.01 21.61 20.83
N SER A 75 7.72 21.51 20.52
CA SER A 75 6.64 21.83 21.47
C SER A 75 6.04 20.54 21.99
N SER A 76 6.30 20.27 23.27
CA SER A 76 5.75 19.14 24.02
C SER A 76 4.69 19.54 25.04
N GLU A 77 4.63 20.82 25.43
CA GLU A 77 3.68 21.33 26.41
C GLU A 77 2.42 21.87 25.72
N GLU A 78 1.27 21.56 26.30
CA GLU A 78 -0.03 21.96 25.75
C GLU A 78 -0.13 23.48 25.67
N ASN A 79 -0.45 23.96 24.47
CA ASN A 79 -0.68 25.36 24.14
C ASN A 79 0.51 26.30 24.36
N LEU A 80 1.72 25.79 24.56
CA LEU A 80 2.93 26.60 24.66
C LEU A 80 3.58 26.79 23.28
N VAL A 81 3.78 28.05 22.90
CA VAL A 81 4.57 28.41 21.71
C VAL A 81 6.05 28.28 22.04
N VAL A 82 6.77 27.51 21.24
CA VAL A 82 8.23 27.38 21.30
C VAL A 82 8.80 27.91 19.98
N SER A 83 9.78 28.80 20.06
CA SER A 83 10.36 29.47 18.89
C SER A 83 11.87 29.60 18.97
N ASP A 84 12.52 29.69 17.81
CA ASP A 84 13.96 29.93 17.68
C ASP A 84 14.25 30.80 16.44
N SER A 85 15.42 31.42 16.39
CA SER A 85 15.83 32.28 15.29
C SER A 85 17.31 32.20 14.98
N LEU A 86 17.64 32.39 13.71
CA LEU A 86 19.00 32.41 13.19
C LEU A 86 19.17 33.59 12.24
N GLU A 87 20.35 34.22 12.24
CA GLU A 87 20.73 35.23 11.25
C GLU A 87 21.81 34.69 10.32
N LEU A 88 21.57 34.77 9.02
CA LEU A 88 22.52 34.41 7.97
C LEU A 88 22.97 35.68 7.23
N LEU A 89 24.29 35.87 7.12
CA LEU A 89 24.84 36.93 6.29
C LEU A 89 24.91 36.48 4.83
N VAL A 90 24.05 37.05 3.99
CA VAL A 90 23.99 36.72 2.56
C VAL A 90 25.08 37.48 1.80
N PRO A 91 25.96 36.80 1.04
CA PRO A 91 27.02 37.45 0.29
C PRO A 91 26.50 38.35 -0.83
N GLN A 92 27.27 39.41 -1.13
CA GLN A 92 27.05 40.27 -2.28
C GLN A 92 27.01 39.43 -3.57
N GLY A 93 26.03 39.70 -4.42
CA GLY A 93 25.81 39.04 -5.70
C GLY A 93 24.93 37.79 -5.64
N SER A 94 24.53 37.34 -4.45
CA SER A 94 23.56 36.24 -4.31
C SER A 94 22.22 36.60 -4.95
N LYS A 95 21.68 35.64 -5.71
CA LYS A 95 20.39 35.83 -6.39
C LYS A 95 19.23 35.25 -5.63
N LYS A 96 19.45 34.12 -4.98
CA LYS A 96 18.39 33.33 -4.36
C LYS A 96 18.90 32.66 -3.07
N LEU A 97 17.98 32.46 -2.14
CA LEU A 97 18.16 31.64 -0.95
C LEU A 97 17.14 30.51 -0.96
N THR A 98 17.50 29.36 -0.42
CA THR A 98 16.61 28.23 -0.23
C THR A 98 16.31 28.06 1.25
N VAL A 99 15.02 28.08 1.58
CA VAL A 99 14.48 27.71 2.89
C VAL A 99 14.14 26.24 2.82
N ASN A 100 14.78 25.40 3.63
CA ASN A 100 14.30 24.04 3.84
C ASN A 100 13.64 23.96 5.21
N GLN A 101 12.47 23.33 5.27
CA GLN A 101 11.66 23.20 6.46
C GLN A 101 11.26 21.73 6.62
N TYR A 102 11.44 21.21 7.82
CA TYR A 102 11.05 19.88 8.24
C TYR A 102 10.02 20.03 9.35
N LEU A 103 8.88 19.37 9.19
CA LEU A 103 7.83 19.27 10.19
C LEU A 103 7.72 17.82 10.61
N TYR A 104 7.69 17.54 11.90
CA TYR A 104 7.38 16.22 12.44
C TYR A 104 6.28 16.33 13.49
N THR A 105 5.35 15.37 13.50
CA THR A 105 4.34 15.27 14.57
C THR A 105 4.04 13.82 14.93
N GLN A 106 3.96 13.55 16.24
CA GLN A 106 3.53 12.24 16.76
C GLN A 106 2.02 11.98 16.57
N GLU A 107 1.27 12.99 16.14
CA GLU A 107 -0.16 12.91 15.84
C GLU A 107 -0.44 12.17 14.53
N TYR A 108 0.54 12.13 13.62
CA TYR A 108 0.44 11.44 12.35
C TYR A 108 0.60 9.92 12.53
N PRO A 109 -0.12 9.09 11.77
CA PRO A 109 -1.17 9.45 10.81
C PRO A 109 -2.55 9.64 11.42
N TYR A 110 -2.77 9.19 12.66
CA TYR A 110 -4.12 8.94 13.17
C TYR A 110 -4.96 10.21 13.33
N TYR A 111 -4.40 11.25 13.94
CA TYR A 111 -5.10 12.48 14.30
C TYR A 111 -5.11 13.45 13.12
N VAL A 112 -3.98 13.56 12.43
CA VAL A 112 -3.84 14.32 11.19
C VAL A 112 -4.84 13.88 10.10
N LYS A 113 -4.96 12.56 9.84
CA LYS A 113 -5.90 12.05 8.83
C LYS A 113 -7.37 12.21 9.20
N LYS A 114 -7.68 12.28 10.50
CA LYS A 114 -9.05 12.38 11.00
C LYS A 114 -9.52 13.81 11.19
N GLN A 115 -8.65 14.81 10.99
CA GLN A 115 -8.95 16.22 11.25
C GLN A 115 -9.44 16.40 12.70
N SER A 116 -8.62 15.98 13.66
CA SER A 116 -8.99 16.03 15.08
C SER A 116 -8.95 17.43 15.68
N ALA A 117 -9.42 17.54 16.94
CA ALA A 117 -9.27 18.75 17.75
C ALA A 117 -7.81 19.04 18.16
N TYR A 118 -6.97 18.00 18.17
CA TYR A 118 -5.52 18.17 18.25
C TYR A 118 -5.03 18.57 16.85
N ASN A 119 -4.60 19.83 16.75
CA ASN A 119 -4.32 20.53 15.50
C ASN A 119 -3.21 21.53 15.72
N ASP A 120 -2.02 21.00 15.89
CA ASP A 120 -0.82 21.77 16.19
C ASP A 120 -0.56 22.83 15.12
N THR A 121 0.07 23.93 15.52
CA THR A 121 0.37 25.03 14.60
C THR A 121 1.86 25.19 14.43
N VAL A 122 2.28 25.47 13.20
CA VAL A 122 3.68 25.67 12.84
C VAL A 122 3.83 26.93 12.01
N ALA A 123 4.93 27.65 12.21
CA ALA A 123 5.27 28.74 11.33
C ALA A 123 6.78 28.86 11.08
N VAL A 124 7.11 29.32 9.88
CA VAL A 124 8.47 29.58 9.40
C VAL A 124 8.46 30.90 8.66
N TYR A 125 9.36 31.80 9.05
CA TYR A 125 9.49 33.12 8.50
C TYR A 125 10.93 33.37 8.08
N VAL A 126 11.10 34.03 6.95
CA VAL A 126 12.38 34.62 6.56
C VAL A 126 12.15 36.10 6.38
N TYR A 127 12.95 36.92 7.04
CA TYR A 127 12.83 38.37 6.95
C TYR A 127 14.19 39.03 6.86
N SER A 128 14.22 40.23 6.27
CA SER A 128 15.39 41.10 6.29
C SER A 128 15.00 42.47 6.81
N TYR A 129 15.88 43.07 7.60
CA TYR A 129 15.71 44.44 8.09
C TYR A 129 15.58 45.49 6.96
N LEU A 130 16.06 45.17 5.75
CA LEU A 130 15.98 46.06 4.58
C LEU A 130 14.64 45.99 3.85
N SER A 131 13.98 44.83 3.87
CA SER A 131 12.86 44.52 2.97
C SER A 131 11.60 43.98 3.66
N GLY A 132 11.67 43.70 4.95
CA GLY A 132 10.59 43.07 5.69
C GLY A 132 10.55 41.56 5.45
N VAL A 133 9.36 40.98 5.38
CA VAL A 133 9.15 39.54 5.23
C VAL A 133 9.46 39.11 3.79
N LEU A 134 10.42 38.20 3.67
CA LEU A 134 10.86 37.58 2.41
C LEU A 134 10.16 36.24 2.14
N TYR A 135 9.80 35.51 3.19
CA TYR A 135 9.02 34.26 3.15
C TYR A 135 8.21 34.13 4.43
N GLU A 136 6.98 33.63 4.29
CA GLU A 136 6.08 33.32 5.40
C GLU A 136 5.37 32.01 5.09
N TYR A 137 5.41 31.10 6.06
CA TYR A 137 4.63 29.89 6.09
C TYR A 137 3.99 29.78 7.46
N ILE A 138 2.67 29.72 7.52
CA ILE A 138 1.91 29.51 8.74
C ILE A 138 0.88 28.45 8.41
N SER A 139 0.84 27.37 9.19
CA SER A 139 -0.08 26.28 8.93
C SER A 139 -0.51 25.56 10.19
N GLU A 140 -1.69 24.97 10.07
CA GLU A 140 -2.22 23.97 10.98
C GLU A 140 -1.82 22.58 10.49
N VAL A 141 -1.29 21.74 11.37
CA VAL A 141 -0.77 20.41 11.04
C VAL A 141 -1.80 19.53 10.35
N ASN A 142 -3.08 19.61 10.74
CA ASN A 142 -4.14 18.83 10.09
C ASN A 142 -4.43 19.32 8.67
N SER A 143 -4.24 20.61 8.39
CA SER A 143 -4.47 21.19 7.07
C SER A 143 -3.42 20.74 6.04
N ILE A 144 -2.24 20.35 6.50
CA ILE A 144 -1.12 19.89 5.65
C ILE A 144 -1.41 18.54 4.98
N TYR A 145 -2.33 17.73 5.50
CA TYR A 145 -2.53 16.35 5.06
C TYR A 145 -2.75 16.19 3.54
N ASN A 146 -3.46 17.12 2.91
CA ASN A 146 -3.81 17.05 1.49
C ASN A 146 -2.90 17.87 0.57
N ASP A 147 -2.00 18.67 1.14
CA ASP A 147 -1.13 19.56 0.38
C ASP A 147 0.22 18.90 0.14
N PHE A 148 0.77 19.10 -1.06
CA PHE A 148 2.14 18.69 -1.34
C PHE A 148 3.08 19.54 -0.48
N PRO A 149 4.05 18.94 0.23
CA PRO A 149 4.50 17.55 0.19
C PRO A 149 3.76 16.62 1.16
N THR A 150 3.52 15.38 0.71
CA THR A 150 2.90 14.33 1.53
C THR A 150 3.80 13.88 2.67
N TRP A 151 3.23 13.81 3.87
CA TRP A 151 3.83 13.18 5.06
C TRP A 151 4.45 11.81 4.75
N ASP A 152 5.68 11.59 5.21
CA ASP A 152 6.28 10.26 5.24
C ASP A 152 5.57 9.36 6.27
N SER A 153 5.98 8.10 6.37
CA SER A 153 5.37 7.14 7.30
C SER A 153 5.66 7.42 8.77
N GLN A 154 6.74 8.15 9.04
CA GLN A 154 7.15 8.55 10.38
C GLN A 154 6.44 9.83 10.83
N GLY A 155 5.64 10.45 9.96
CA GLY A 155 4.99 11.71 10.26
C GLY A 155 5.93 12.90 10.08
N VAL A 156 6.85 12.84 9.12
CA VAL A 156 7.66 13.98 8.68
C VAL A 156 7.11 14.56 7.37
N ALA A 157 6.96 15.88 7.29
CA ALA A 157 6.72 16.61 6.05
C ALA A 157 7.91 17.54 5.76
N PHE A 158 8.30 17.66 4.50
CA PHE A 158 9.49 18.42 4.09
C PHE A 158 9.15 19.49 3.04
N TYR A 159 9.30 20.76 3.38
CA TYR A 159 9.06 21.88 2.48
C TYR A 159 10.38 22.51 2.05
N ARG A 160 10.46 22.88 0.77
CA ARG A 160 11.53 23.70 0.23
C ARG A 160 10.95 24.88 -0.52
N TYR A 161 11.46 26.08 -0.21
CA TYR A 161 11.03 27.32 -0.85
C TYR A 161 12.24 28.15 -1.26
N THR A 162 12.17 28.81 -2.41
CA THR A 162 13.23 29.69 -2.89
C THR A 162 12.79 31.15 -2.78
N VAL A 163 13.65 31.96 -2.17
CA VAL A 163 13.47 33.40 -1.96
C VAL A 163 14.39 34.15 -2.93
N ASP A 164 13.83 35.06 -3.73
CA ASP A 164 14.62 35.98 -4.55
C ASP A 164 15.25 37.07 -3.66
N VAL A 165 16.57 37.18 -3.72
CA VAL A 165 17.35 38.16 -2.96
C VAL A 165 18.24 39.03 -3.86
N GLU A 166 18.13 38.93 -5.19
CA GLU A 166 19.05 39.56 -6.14
C GLU A 166 19.08 41.08 -5.98
N SER A 167 17.92 41.70 -5.73
CA SER A 167 17.84 43.15 -5.51
C SER A 167 18.52 43.62 -4.22
N TYR A 168 18.58 42.76 -3.20
CA TYR A 168 19.11 43.10 -1.87
C TYR A 168 20.59 42.81 -1.76
N ALA A 169 21.06 41.71 -2.35
CA ALA A 169 22.47 41.35 -2.37
C ALA A 169 23.29 42.12 -3.42
N LYS A 170 22.69 43.05 -4.17
CA LYS A 170 23.35 43.68 -5.33
C LYS A 170 24.61 44.47 -4.98
N TYR A 171 24.58 45.20 -3.87
CA TYR A 171 25.58 46.23 -3.57
C TYR A 171 26.50 45.87 -2.41
N ASP A 172 26.05 45.06 -1.47
CA ASP A 172 26.82 44.63 -0.29
C ASP A 172 26.26 43.30 0.25
N ASN A 173 26.97 42.68 1.18
CA ASN A 173 26.43 41.60 1.99
C ASN A 173 25.26 42.12 2.82
N PHE A 174 24.22 41.30 3.04
CA PHE A 174 23.08 41.72 3.85
C PHE A 174 22.56 40.58 4.76
N PRO A 175 22.23 40.86 6.03
CA PRO A 175 21.67 39.85 6.91
C PRO A 175 20.21 39.52 6.61
N VAL A 176 19.90 38.24 6.75
CA VAL A 176 18.57 37.63 6.65
C VAL A 176 18.35 36.79 7.89
N SER A 177 17.20 36.96 8.53
CA SER A 177 16.83 36.18 9.71
C SER A 177 15.81 35.10 9.33
N LEU A 178 16.08 33.88 9.77
CA LEU A 178 15.15 32.76 9.80
C LEU A 178 14.53 32.68 11.19
N TYR A 179 13.21 32.60 11.28
CA TYR A 179 12.48 32.40 12.52
C TYR A 179 11.52 31.22 12.36
N ILE A 180 11.51 30.33 13.34
CA ILE A 180 10.58 29.19 13.38
C ILE A 180 9.84 29.17 14.70
N GLU A 181 8.58 28.73 14.66
CA GLU A 181 7.78 28.49 15.85
C GLU A 181 6.87 27.28 15.67
N THR A 182 6.55 26.63 16.78
CA THR A 182 5.57 25.55 16.84
C THR A 182 4.82 25.58 18.16
N LYS A 183 3.57 25.12 18.14
CA LYS A 183 2.69 25.02 19.31
C LYS A 183 1.89 23.73 19.23
N ASN A 184 2.03 22.91 20.27
CA ASN A 184 1.17 21.74 20.50
C ASN A 184 -0.22 22.22 20.97
N VAL A 185 -1.30 21.76 20.31
CA VAL A 185 -2.67 22.20 20.54
C VAL A 185 -3.51 21.03 21.05
N GLY A 186 -4.01 21.17 22.28
CA GLY A 186 -5.01 20.28 22.85
C GLY A 186 -4.45 19.05 23.56
N ASP A 187 -3.15 18.77 23.51
CA ASP A 187 -2.50 17.80 24.39
C ASP A 187 -1.06 18.17 24.80
N SER A 188 -0.47 17.36 25.68
CA SER A 188 0.92 17.47 26.14
C SER A 188 1.67 16.14 26.04
N LYS A 189 1.18 15.23 25.20
CA LYS A 189 1.65 13.83 25.08
C LYS A 189 2.31 13.56 23.73
N ARG A 190 1.89 14.27 22.69
CA ARG A 190 2.36 14.07 21.32
C ARG A 190 3.04 15.32 20.84
N ASN A 191 4.35 15.26 20.71
CA ASN A 191 5.13 16.44 20.39
C ASN A 191 5.05 16.78 18.90
N THR A 192 5.12 18.08 18.60
CA THR A 192 5.35 18.59 17.26
C THR A 192 6.66 19.35 17.18
N TYR A 193 7.42 19.02 16.16
CA TYR A 193 8.78 19.50 15.91
C TYR A 193 8.83 20.23 14.57
N VAL A 194 9.52 21.36 14.55
CA VAL A 194 9.83 22.11 13.33
C VAL A 194 11.33 22.35 13.30
N ALA A 195 11.96 22.08 12.17
CA ALA A 195 13.31 22.53 11.89
C ALA A 195 13.34 23.27 10.57
N ALA A 196 14.22 24.26 10.46
CA ALA A 196 14.47 24.91 9.20
C ALA A 196 15.92 25.36 9.07
N ASN A 197 16.40 25.46 7.84
CA ASN A 197 17.67 26.09 7.51
C ASN A 197 17.55 27.01 6.31
N LEU A 198 18.50 27.94 6.24
CA LEU A 198 18.76 28.73 5.04
C LEU A 198 20.00 28.17 4.36
N ALA A 199 19.91 27.96 3.05
CA ALA A 199 21.03 27.59 2.20
C ALA A 199 21.11 28.55 1.01
N TYR A 200 22.31 28.75 0.47
CA TYR A 200 22.45 29.39 -0.84
C TYR A 200 21.77 28.53 -1.90
N ASP A 201 21.06 29.16 -2.83
CA ASP A 201 20.28 28.46 -3.86
C ASP A 201 21.18 27.47 -4.62
N SER A 202 21.01 26.20 -4.26
CA SER A 202 21.65 25.08 -4.93
C SER A 202 20.57 24.44 -5.80
N PRO A 203 20.78 24.39 -7.12
CA PRO A 203 19.83 23.73 -8.01
C PRO A 203 19.63 22.27 -7.55
N TYR A 204 18.40 21.80 -7.61
CA TYR A 204 18.04 20.44 -7.21
C TYR A 204 16.91 19.92 -8.09
N ILE A 205 16.73 18.61 -8.13
CA ILE A 205 15.65 17.98 -8.90
C ILE A 205 14.44 17.78 -7.99
N ARG A 206 13.25 18.16 -8.45
CA ARG A 206 12.00 17.87 -7.72
C ARG A 206 11.18 16.83 -8.47
N VAL A 207 10.68 15.81 -7.77
CA VAL A 207 9.64 14.93 -8.32
C VAL A 207 8.30 15.64 -8.16
N ARG A 208 7.68 16.04 -9.26
CA ARG A 208 6.38 16.74 -9.25
C ARG A 208 5.22 15.78 -9.18
N ASN A 209 5.29 14.69 -9.92
CA ASN A 209 4.21 13.73 -10.03
C ASN A 209 4.72 12.34 -10.40
N LEU A 210 3.98 11.33 -9.95
CA LEU A 210 4.19 9.93 -10.29
C LEU A 210 2.89 9.35 -10.80
N GLN A 211 2.83 9.05 -12.10
CA GLN A 211 1.63 8.49 -12.73
C GLN A 211 1.85 7.05 -13.16
N LEU A 212 1.12 6.12 -12.53
CA LEU A 212 1.08 4.74 -13.02
C LEU A 212 0.42 4.68 -14.39
N LYS A 213 1.15 4.17 -15.38
CA LYS A 213 0.64 3.97 -16.74
C LYS A 213 -0.36 2.81 -16.73
N ARG A 214 -1.60 3.11 -17.12
CA ARG A 214 -2.59 2.08 -17.43
C ARG A 214 -2.14 1.32 -18.66
N ASN A 215 -2.05 0.01 -18.54
CA ASN A 215 -1.61 -0.82 -19.65
C ASN A 215 -2.72 -0.87 -20.73
N LYS A 216 -2.55 -0.14 -21.85
CA LYS A 216 -3.59 -0.01 -22.91
C LYS A 216 -3.99 -1.35 -23.56
N LYS A 217 -3.15 -2.38 -23.45
CA LYS A 217 -3.43 -3.75 -23.92
C LYS A 217 -4.20 -4.61 -22.91
N ALA A 218 -4.42 -4.11 -21.70
CA ALA A 218 -5.30 -4.74 -20.75
C ALA A 218 -6.72 -4.67 -21.37
N THR A 219 -7.27 -5.83 -21.77
CA THR A 219 -8.59 -5.95 -22.43
C THR A 219 -9.66 -5.14 -21.69
N LYS A 220 -10.74 -4.70 -22.36
CA LYS A 220 -11.82 -3.87 -21.77
C LYS A 220 -12.37 -4.27 -20.39
N ASN A 221 -12.07 -5.48 -19.90
CA ASN A 221 -12.50 -6.00 -18.59
C ASN A 221 -11.37 -6.13 -17.55
N SER A 222 -10.10 -5.89 -17.90
CA SER A 222 -9.02 -5.81 -16.91
C SER A 222 -9.01 -4.40 -16.35
N GLU A 223 -9.78 -4.20 -15.29
CA GLU A 223 -9.44 -3.17 -14.32
C GLU A 223 -8.09 -3.56 -13.72
N ASP A 224 -7.00 -3.18 -14.38
CA ASP A 224 -5.67 -3.18 -13.79
C ASP A 224 -5.80 -2.35 -12.51
N THR A 225 -5.92 -2.98 -11.34
CA THR A 225 -6.02 -2.21 -10.11
C THR A 225 -4.68 -1.56 -9.96
N ASN A 226 -4.68 -0.23 -9.87
CA ASN A 226 -3.45 0.52 -9.73
C ASN A 226 -2.64 0.10 -8.48
N ASP A 227 -3.26 -0.57 -7.51
CA ASP A 227 -2.67 -0.74 -6.18
C ASP A 227 -2.03 -2.12 -5.93
N PHE A 228 -2.28 -3.14 -6.76
CA PHE A 228 -1.72 -4.49 -6.55
C PHE A 228 -0.51 -4.77 -7.43
N PHE A 229 0.60 -5.22 -6.85
CA PHE A 229 1.84 -5.50 -7.56
C PHE A 229 2.34 -6.91 -7.26
N SER A 230 2.55 -7.69 -8.31
CA SER A 230 3.19 -9.00 -8.18
C SER A 230 4.68 -8.84 -7.90
N ILE A 231 5.12 -9.36 -6.75
CA ILE A 231 6.52 -9.39 -6.35
C ILE A 231 7.04 -10.82 -6.55
N PRO A 232 7.91 -11.06 -7.55
CA PRO A 232 8.41 -12.41 -7.82
C PRO A 232 9.36 -12.88 -6.71
N LYS A 233 9.58 -14.18 -6.68
CA LYS A 233 10.54 -14.83 -5.78
C LYS A 233 11.97 -14.64 -6.25
N SER A 234 12.93 -14.98 -5.39
CA SER A 234 14.35 -14.89 -5.70
C SER A 234 14.68 -15.58 -7.01
N GLY A 235 15.25 -14.84 -7.97
CA GLY A 235 15.65 -15.37 -9.27
C GLY A 235 14.54 -15.40 -10.32
N ASP A 236 13.29 -15.11 -9.96
CA ASP A 236 12.17 -15.02 -10.89
C ASP A 236 11.92 -13.58 -11.34
N ALA A 237 11.25 -13.46 -12.49
CA ALA A 237 10.79 -12.19 -13.05
C ALA A 237 9.29 -12.26 -13.36
N ASN A 238 8.66 -11.08 -13.38
CA ASN A 238 7.29 -10.92 -13.81
C ASN A 238 7.16 -11.06 -15.33
N TYR A 239 6.05 -11.61 -15.81
CA TYR A 239 5.75 -11.69 -17.25
C TYR A 239 5.02 -10.42 -17.74
N TYR A 240 4.19 -9.83 -16.87
CA TYR A 240 3.50 -8.58 -17.10
C TYR A 240 4.19 -7.48 -16.31
N HIS A 241 4.30 -6.30 -16.91
CA HIS A 241 4.96 -5.17 -16.25
C HIS A 241 3.99 -4.03 -15.96
N LYS A 242 4.18 -3.41 -14.80
CA LYS A 242 3.63 -2.10 -14.46
C LYS A 242 4.67 -1.03 -14.76
N SER A 243 4.22 0.03 -15.41
CA SER A 243 5.07 1.18 -15.77
C SER A 243 4.61 2.44 -15.08
N VAL A 244 5.53 3.38 -14.96
CA VAL A 244 5.32 4.68 -14.35
C VAL A 244 5.87 5.78 -15.26
N ASP A 245 5.17 6.90 -15.27
CA ASP A 245 5.70 8.18 -15.75
C ASP A 245 6.04 9.03 -14.54
N ILE A 246 7.24 9.61 -14.55
CA ILE A 246 7.75 10.45 -13.47
C ILE A 246 7.95 11.83 -14.05
N GLU A 247 7.15 12.79 -13.58
CA GLU A 247 7.33 14.20 -13.91
C GLU A 247 8.32 14.80 -12.92
N LEU A 248 9.41 15.33 -13.46
CA LEU A 248 10.47 15.97 -12.72
C LEU A 248 10.41 17.48 -12.95
N GLU A 249 11.15 18.20 -12.13
CA GLU A 249 11.55 19.58 -12.36
C GLU A 249 13.06 19.59 -12.30
N ILE A 250 13.69 19.79 -13.45
CA ILE A 250 15.13 19.80 -13.59
C ILE A 250 15.54 21.26 -13.79
N PRO A 251 16.46 21.80 -12.98
CA PRO A 251 16.94 23.17 -13.14
C PRO A 251 17.56 23.39 -14.53
N GLU A 252 17.40 24.61 -15.06
CA GLU A 252 18.00 24.98 -16.34
C GLU A 252 19.53 24.78 -16.32
N GLY A 253 20.06 24.23 -17.41
CA GLY A 253 21.49 23.90 -17.52
C GLY A 253 21.89 22.61 -16.81
N TYR A 254 20.93 21.78 -16.37
CA TYR A 254 21.17 20.44 -15.86
C TYR A 254 20.41 19.40 -16.68
N LYS A 255 20.99 18.20 -16.76
CA LYS A 255 20.41 17.05 -17.44
C LYS A 255 20.38 15.85 -16.51
N LEU A 256 19.24 15.16 -16.45
CA LEU A 256 19.09 13.93 -15.68
C LEU A 256 20.14 12.89 -16.13
N SER A 257 20.95 12.42 -15.17
CA SER A 257 22.05 11.50 -15.41
C SER A 257 21.80 10.13 -14.79
N ASN A 258 21.11 10.08 -13.64
CA ASN A 258 20.80 8.84 -12.94
C ASN A 258 19.41 8.87 -12.30
N LEU A 259 18.79 7.70 -12.19
CA LEU A 259 17.55 7.50 -11.45
C LEU A 259 17.62 6.14 -10.73
N ASP A 260 17.34 6.16 -9.43
CA ASP A 260 17.24 5.00 -8.57
C ASP A 260 15.81 4.86 -8.04
N ILE A 261 15.31 3.63 -8.13
CA ILE A 261 14.02 3.24 -7.59
C ILE A 261 14.22 2.01 -6.73
N ILE A 262 13.79 2.10 -5.48
CA ILE A 262 13.97 1.06 -4.48
C ILE A 262 12.60 0.66 -3.96
N LEU A 263 12.33 -0.64 -3.86
CA LEU A 263 11.18 -1.15 -3.12
C LEU A 263 11.50 -1.05 -1.63
N VAL A 264 10.64 -0.37 -0.89
CA VAL A 264 10.79 -0.18 0.56
C VAL A 264 9.52 -0.59 1.31
N LEU A 265 9.66 -1.04 2.55
CA LEU A 265 8.53 -1.26 3.45
C LEU A 265 7.94 0.08 3.93
N PRO A 266 6.75 0.09 4.56
CA PRO A 266 6.18 1.31 5.13
C PRO A 266 7.07 1.96 6.18
N ASP A 267 7.91 1.22 6.90
CA ASP A 267 8.91 1.78 7.83
C ASP A 267 10.20 2.25 7.15
N GLU A 268 10.20 2.30 5.80
CA GLU A 268 11.32 2.70 4.93
C GLU A 268 12.49 1.70 4.87
N THR A 269 12.32 0.50 5.42
CA THR A 269 13.30 -0.58 5.23
C THR A 269 13.47 -0.88 3.75
N GLU A 270 14.69 -0.73 3.22
CA GLU A 270 15.01 -1.04 1.84
C GLU A 270 15.02 -2.55 1.61
N MET A 271 14.23 -3.01 0.65
CA MET A 271 14.07 -4.43 0.36
C MET A 271 14.88 -4.85 -0.87
N GLN A 272 14.78 -4.08 -1.96
CA GLN A 272 15.56 -4.31 -3.17
C GLN A 272 15.54 -3.10 -4.11
N SER A 273 16.62 -2.93 -4.87
CA SER A 273 16.62 -2.03 -6.04
C SER A 273 15.74 -2.61 -7.15
N VAL A 274 14.91 -1.77 -7.73
CA VAL A 274 13.96 -2.08 -8.81
C VAL A 274 14.46 -1.53 -10.14
N PHE A 275 15.06 -0.34 -10.08
CA PHE A 275 15.72 0.30 -11.19
C PHE A 275 16.90 1.11 -10.64
N SER A 276 18.02 1.09 -11.35
CA SER A 276 19.18 1.92 -11.04
C SER A 276 19.93 2.18 -12.34
N GLY A 277 20.23 3.45 -12.63
CA GLY A 277 21.02 3.85 -13.78
C GLY A 277 20.38 4.91 -14.67
N SER A 278 20.96 5.03 -15.85
CA SER A 278 20.65 6.08 -16.85
C SER A 278 19.79 5.59 -18.03
N ASN A 279 19.38 4.31 -18.03
CA ASN A 279 18.65 3.71 -19.14
C ASN A 279 17.14 3.97 -19.05
N PHE A 280 16.76 5.23 -19.24
CA PHE A 280 15.38 5.69 -19.25
C PHE A 280 15.10 6.55 -20.49
N THR A 281 13.82 6.67 -20.87
CA THR A 281 13.39 7.59 -21.92
C THR A 281 12.87 8.86 -21.28
N GLN A 282 13.50 9.99 -21.57
CA GLN A 282 13.08 11.30 -21.08
C GLN A 282 12.53 12.14 -22.23
N VAL A 283 11.34 12.74 -22.03
CA VAL A 283 10.68 13.68 -22.95
C VAL A 283 10.37 14.95 -22.17
N GLY A 284 11.12 16.02 -22.44
CA GLY A 284 11.09 17.22 -21.60
C GLY A 284 11.45 16.88 -20.16
N ASP A 285 10.60 17.26 -19.22
CA ASP A 285 10.82 16.96 -17.80
C ASP A 285 10.19 15.63 -17.35
N THR A 286 9.71 14.80 -18.26
CA THR A 286 9.05 13.53 -17.93
C THR A 286 9.93 12.34 -18.29
N VAL A 287 10.21 11.48 -17.31
CA VAL A 287 10.70 10.12 -17.56
C VAL A 287 9.52 9.22 -17.88
N GLU A 288 9.45 8.72 -19.10
CA GLU A 288 8.29 7.98 -19.60
C GLU A 288 8.47 6.46 -19.55
N GLY A 289 7.43 5.77 -19.07
CA GLY A 289 7.23 4.33 -19.31
C GLY A 289 8.14 3.41 -18.51
N LEU A 290 8.81 3.92 -17.48
CA LEU A 290 9.75 3.18 -16.67
C LEU A 290 9.05 2.01 -15.99
N LYS A 291 9.55 0.78 -16.16
CA LYS A 291 8.89 -0.42 -15.67
C LYS A 291 9.30 -0.71 -14.23
N LEU A 292 8.35 -0.59 -13.30
CA LEU A 292 8.55 -0.84 -11.86
C LEU A 292 8.61 -2.33 -11.50
N THR A 293 8.32 -3.21 -12.45
CA THR A 293 8.24 -4.66 -12.21
C THR A 293 8.96 -5.45 -13.30
N ASP A 294 9.92 -4.83 -13.97
CA ASP A 294 10.82 -5.48 -14.94
C ASP A 294 12.20 -5.68 -14.30
N PHE A 295 12.21 -6.49 -13.24
CA PHE A 295 13.41 -6.84 -12.50
C PHE A 295 13.37 -8.33 -12.13
N VAL A 296 14.55 -8.90 -11.90
CA VAL A 296 14.69 -10.23 -11.29
C VAL A 296 14.76 -10.03 -9.79
N SER A 297 13.78 -10.57 -9.05
CA SER A 297 13.69 -10.34 -7.61
C SER A 297 14.88 -10.97 -6.89
N GLN A 298 15.39 -10.26 -5.89
CA GLN A 298 16.44 -10.73 -4.97
C GLN A 298 15.88 -11.06 -3.58
N LEU A 299 14.56 -10.95 -3.40
CA LEU A 299 13.91 -11.24 -2.13
C LEU A 299 13.84 -12.75 -1.90
N SER A 300 14.19 -13.19 -0.69
CA SER A 300 14.11 -14.61 -0.34
C SER A 300 12.68 -15.15 -0.47
N ASP A 301 12.56 -16.46 -0.71
CA ASP A 301 11.27 -17.15 -0.82
C ASP A 301 10.43 -17.14 0.48
N THR A 302 11.01 -16.67 1.58
CA THR A 302 10.38 -16.52 2.89
C THR A 302 10.01 -15.07 3.21
N THR A 303 10.42 -14.12 2.38
CA THR A 303 10.15 -12.70 2.58
C THR A 303 8.76 -12.38 2.05
N PHE A 304 7.85 -12.07 2.96
CA PHE A 304 6.52 -11.60 2.62
C PHE A 304 6.15 -10.39 3.48
N PHE A 305 5.49 -9.43 2.85
CA PHE A 305 4.93 -8.25 3.51
C PHE A 305 3.54 -7.98 2.96
N SER A 306 2.73 -7.24 3.73
CA SER A 306 1.36 -6.88 3.34
C SER A 306 1.29 -5.56 2.58
N GLU A 307 2.31 -4.70 2.69
CA GLU A 307 2.33 -3.35 2.14
C GLU A 307 3.75 -2.93 1.79
N PHE A 308 3.90 -2.07 0.79
CA PHE A 308 5.20 -1.48 0.42
C PHE A 308 5.03 -0.13 -0.29
N LYS A 309 6.13 0.59 -0.50
CA LYS A 309 6.23 1.81 -1.31
C LYS A 309 7.43 1.69 -2.25
N TYR A 310 7.49 2.58 -3.24
CA TYR A 310 8.72 2.83 -4.00
C TYR A 310 9.36 4.13 -3.51
N LYS A 311 10.67 4.07 -3.25
CA LYS A 311 11.54 5.22 -2.95
C LYS A 311 12.24 5.63 -4.24
N PHE A 312 12.21 6.91 -4.55
CA PHE A 312 12.78 7.51 -5.77
C PHE A 312 13.88 8.48 -5.40
N PHE A 313 14.96 8.41 -6.15
CA PHE A 313 16.11 9.29 -6.05
C PHE A 313 16.68 9.53 -7.44
N ALA A 314 16.97 10.77 -7.79
CA ALA A 314 17.47 11.16 -9.10
C ALA A 314 18.73 12.03 -8.96
N GLU A 315 19.60 11.95 -9.96
CA GLU A 315 20.77 12.80 -10.09
C GLU A 315 20.80 13.46 -11.47
N ALA A 316 21.31 14.68 -11.53
CA ALA A 316 21.48 15.42 -12.77
C ALA A 316 22.87 16.06 -12.80
N GLU A 317 23.48 16.02 -13.98
CA GLU A 317 24.77 16.62 -14.26
C GLU A 317 24.58 18.01 -14.87
N ASN A 318 25.45 18.96 -14.52
CA ASN A 318 25.48 20.25 -15.19
C ASN A 318 25.96 20.09 -16.65
N GLU A 319 25.30 20.77 -17.59
CA GLU A 319 25.60 20.64 -19.02
C GLU A 319 26.95 21.25 -19.43
N ILE A 320 27.48 22.20 -18.64
CA ILE A 320 28.77 22.86 -18.90
C ILE A 320 29.90 22.14 -18.17
N ASP A 321 29.68 21.77 -16.91
CA ASP A 321 30.64 21.03 -16.08
C ASP A 321 30.00 19.76 -15.51
N PRO A 322 30.08 18.61 -16.21
CA PRO A 322 29.47 17.36 -15.76
C PRO A 322 29.99 16.82 -14.42
N SER A 323 31.07 17.38 -13.85
CA SER A 323 31.51 17.04 -12.51
C SER A 323 30.64 17.63 -11.40
N VAL A 324 29.82 18.65 -11.73
CA VAL A 324 28.83 19.24 -10.85
C VAL A 324 27.54 18.44 -10.95
N ILE A 325 27.26 17.65 -9.91
CA ILE A 325 26.07 16.82 -9.79
C ILE A 325 25.12 17.45 -8.77
N ILE A 326 23.84 17.49 -9.12
CA ILE A 326 22.75 17.81 -8.19
C ILE A 326 21.88 16.59 -8.00
N GLN A 327 21.24 16.52 -6.83
CA GLN A 327 20.43 15.38 -6.44
C GLN A 327 18.98 15.81 -6.24
N SER A 328 18.07 14.85 -6.37
CA SER A 328 16.68 15.04 -5.98
C SER A 328 16.51 14.91 -4.48
N GLU A 329 15.39 15.44 -4.00
CA GLU A 329 14.84 14.99 -2.73
C GLU A 329 14.41 13.52 -2.83
N ILE A 330 14.38 12.83 -1.69
CA ILE A 330 13.80 11.49 -1.61
C ILE A 330 12.29 11.63 -1.79
N TYR A 331 11.74 10.95 -2.80
CA TYR A 331 10.31 10.90 -3.01
C TYR A 331 9.79 9.49 -2.76
N TYR A 332 8.66 9.37 -2.07
CA TYR A 332 7.98 8.10 -1.84
C TYR A 332 6.68 8.03 -2.63
N SER A 333 6.42 6.90 -3.28
CA SER A 333 5.08 6.62 -3.79
C SER A 333 4.07 6.46 -2.65
N LYS A 334 2.78 6.46 -3.01
CA LYS A 334 1.74 5.90 -2.13
C LYS A 334 2.03 4.43 -1.79
N ILE A 335 1.29 3.92 -0.80
CA ILE A 335 1.34 2.51 -0.39
C ILE A 335 0.68 1.62 -1.45
N PHE A 336 1.32 0.49 -1.72
CA PHE A 336 0.88 -0.57 -2.62
C PHE A 336 0.73 -1.90 -1.88
N GLN A 337 -0.08 -2.79 -2.46
CA GLN A 337 -0.38 -4.11 -1.92
C GLN A 337 0.36 -5.16 -2.77
N PRO A 338 1.28 -5.93 -2.20
CA PRO A 338 1.98 -6.97 -2.94
C PRO A 338 1.08 -8.20 -3.14
N LEU A 339 1.26 -8.85 -4.27
CA LEU A 339 0.78 -10.21 -4.53
C LEU A 339 1.98 -11.13 -4.70
N TRP A 340 1.92 -12.28 -4.05
CA TRP A 340 3.00 -13.25 -3.94
C TRP A 340 2.66 -14.52 -4.70
N LYS A 341 3.66 -15.14 -5.32
CA LYS A 341 3.45 -16.37 -6.08
C LYS A 341 3.12 -17.54 -5.15
N VAL A 342 2.02 -18.24 -5.42
CA VAL A 342 1.67 -19.49 -4.74
C VAL A 342 2.37 -20.64 -5.43
N ASP A 343 3.53 -21.02 -4.91
CA ASP A 343 4.22 -22.23 -5.33
C ASP A 343 4.32 -23.22 -4.17
N SER A 344 4.31 -24.51 -4.51
CA SER A 344 4.58 -25.69 -3.66
C SER A 344 3.72 -25.91 -2.40
N ILE A 345 2.89 -24.97 -1.95
CA ILE A 345 2.09 -25.12 -0.72
C ILE A 345 0.90 -26.07 -0.91
N THR A 346 0.25 -26.05 -2.07
CA THR A 346 -0.93 -26.88 -2.36
C THR A 346 -0.85 -27.39 -3.80
N PRO A 347 -1.20 -28.66 -4.08
CA PRO A 347 -1.23 -29.17 -5.44
C PRO A 347 -2.15 -28.32 -6.32
N ARG A 348 -1.74 -28.09 -7.57
CA ARG A 348 -2.54 -27.37 -8.56
C ARG A 348 -3.05 -28.33 -9.63
N PHE A 349 -4.24 -28.04 -10.16
CA PHE A 349 -4.83 -28.76 -11.30
C PHE A 349 -5.22 -27.76 -12.39
N GLY A 350 -5.57 -28.22 -13.59
CA GLY A 350 -6.06 -27.33 -14.64
C GLY A 350 -4.96 -26.53 -15.36
N VAL A 351 -5.32 -25.93 -16.49
CA VAL A 351 -4.47 -24.98 -17.22
C VAL A 351 -4.60 -23.61 -16.57
N ARG A 352 -3.49 -22.86 -16.52
CA ARG A 352 -3.49 -21.51 -15.95
C ARG A 352 -4.12 -20.51 -16.90
N ASP A 353 -5.04 -19.72 -16.36
CA ASP A 353 -5.74 -18.71 -17.12
C ASP A 353 -4.79 -17.59 -17.60
N ALA A 354 -5.13 -17.04 -18.77
CA ALA A 354 -4.39 -15.93 -19.36
C ALA A 354 -4.47 -14.71 -18.44
N GLY A 355 -3.32 -14.06 -18.19
CA GLY A 355 -3.19 -13.03 -17.16
C GLY A 355 -2.24 -13.40 -16.01
N GLY A 356 -1.66 -14.62 -16.07
CA GLY A 356 -0.55 -15.01 -15.22
C GLY A 356 -0.98 -15.57 -13.87
N ASP A 357 -2.04 -16.38 -13.83
CA ASP A 357 -2.61 -16.93 -12.60
C ASP A 357 -1.58 -17.53 -11.59
N GLY A 358 -1.92 -17.44 -10.31
CA GLY A 358 -1.18 -18.01 -9.18
C GLY A 358 -0.56 -16.96 -8.27
N TRP A 359 -1.12 -15.75 -8.22
CA TRP A 359 -0.68 -14.68 -7.32
C TRP A 359 -1.68 -14.49 -6.18
N SER A 360 -1.19 -14.17 -4.99
CA SER A 360 -1.98 -14.24 -3.77
C SER A 360 -1.61 -13.16 -2.77
N SER A 361 -2.56 -12.73 -1.95
CA SER A 361 -2.23 -11.82 -0.85
C SER A 361 -1.34 -12.52 0.18
N TYR A 362 -0.61 -11.74 0.98
CA TYR A 362 0.15 -12.28 2.11
C TYR A 362 -0.73 -13.13 3.06
N ASN A 363 -1.91 -12.62 3.42
CA ASN A 363 -2.83 -13.31 4.32
C ASN A 363 -3.28 -14.65 3.75
N THR A 364 -3.51 -14.74 2.44
CA THR A 364 -3.87 -15.99 1.78
C THR A 364 -2.70 -16.98 1.72
N ILE A 365 -1.45 -16.53 1.53
CA ILE A 365 -0.27 -17.40 1.63
C ILE A 365 -0.20 -18.05 3.02
N ASN A 366 -0.28 -17.25 4.08
CA ASN A 366 -0.28 -17.75 5.45
C ASN A 366 -1.44 -18.71 5.73
N TRP A 367 -2.63 -18.39 5.20
CA TRP A 367 -3.81 -19.24 5.31
C TRP A 367 -3.59 -20.58 4.61
N LEU A 368 -3.02 -20.60 3.40
CA LEU A 368 -2.70 -21.83 2.67
C LEU A 368 -1.62 -22.65 3.37
N GLN A 369 -0.64 -22.02 4.02
CA GLN A 369 0.35 -22.74 4.83
C GLN A 369 -0.29 -23.44 6.03
N SER A 370 -1.32 -22.83 6.62
CA SER A 370 -1.99 -23.35 7.83
C SER A 370 -3.09 -24.37 7.51
N TYR A 371 -3.83 -24.16 6.42
CA TYR A 371 -5.08 -24.87 6.10
C TYR A 371 -5.11 -25.43 4.68
N GLY A 372 -4.00 -25.37 3.94
CA GLY A 372 -3.93 -25.85 2.55
C GLY A 372 -4.24 -27.33 2.39
N ASN A 373 -4.12 -28.13 3.47
CA ASN A 373 -4.54 -29.54 3.49
C ASN A 373 -6.07 -29.73 3.43
N LEU A 374 -6.86 -28.70 3.75
CA LEU A 374 -8.33 -28.71 3.64
C LEU A 374 -8.79 -28.34 2.22
N VAL A 375 -7.91 -27.72 1.43
CA VAL A 375 -8.18 -27.36 0.05
C VAL A 375 -7.79 -28.53 -0.85
N PRO A 376 -8.68 -29.04 -1.72
CA PRO A 376 -8.36 -30.17 -2.59
C PRO A 376 -7.15 -29.90 -3.50
N GLU A 377 -7.37 -29.32 -4.67
CA GLU A 377 -6.29 -28.87 -5.57
C GLU A 377 -6.70 -27.50 -6.08
N ILE A 378 -5.76 -26.57 -6.16
CA ILE A 378 -6.03 -25.19 -6.56
C ILE A 378 -6.08 -25.09 -8.09
N ASN A 379 -7.10 -24.41 -8.60
CA ASN A 379 -7.17 -23.91 -9.96
C ASN A 379 -6.61 -22.48 -9.97
N ASP A 380 -7.45 -21.50 -9.67
CA ASP A 380 -7.22 -20.08 -9.90
C ASP A 380 -7.19 -19.29 -8.58
N ILE A 381 -6.36 -18.24 -8.51
CA ILE A 381 -6.27 -17.36 -7.34
C ILE A 381 -6.36 -15.89 -7.73
N SER A 382 -5.34 -15.36 -8.39
CA SER A 382 -5.34 -14.03 -8.99
C SER A 382 -4.34 -14.02 -10.13
N GLY A 383 -4.65 -13.19 -11.14
CA GLY A 383 -3.68 -12.82 -12.15
C GLY A 383 -2.56 -11.97 -11.58
N GLU A 384 -1.47 -11.91 -12.35
CA GLU A 384 -0.30 -11.09 -12.04
C GLU A 384 -0.69 -9.61 -11.96
N HIS A 385 -0.25 -8.89 -10.94
CA HIS A 385 -0.67 -7.52 -10.61
C HIS A 385 -2.19 -7.34 -10.45
N GLY A 386 -2.92 -8.41 -10.12
CA GLY A 386 -4.38 -8.39 -10.01
C GLY A 386 -5.10 -8.37 -11.36
N ARG A 387 -4.43 -8.84 -12.42
CA ARG A 387 -5.04 -8.91 -13.76
C ARG A 387 -6.24 -9.83 -13.79
N TYR A 388 -7.22 -9.44 -14.62
CA TYR A 388 -8.38 -10.26 -14.91
C TYR A 388 -7.95 -11.56 -15.61
N ILE A 389 -8.30 -12.69 -15.01
CA ILE A 389 -7.97 -14.02 -15.55
C ILE A 389 -9.17 -14.72 -16.20
N GLY A 390 -10.39 -14.20 -16.06
CA GLY A 390 -11.56 -14.84 -16.66
C GLY A 390 -12.87 -14.58 -15.95
N HIS A 391 -12.81 -14.08 -14.72
CA HIS A 391 -13.96 -13.85 -13.84
C HIS A 391 -13.81 -12.60 -12.97
N LYS A 392 -14.95 -12.07 -12.46
CA LYS A 392 -15.05 -10.76 -11.78
C LYS A 392 -14.44 -10.71 -10.37
N THR A 393 -14.30 -11.85 -9.72
CA THR A 393 -13.60 -12.04 -8.44
C THR A 393 -12.12 -12.39 -8.73
N HIS A 394 -11.25 -12.66 -7.74
CA HIS A 394 -9.83 -13.03 -7.98
C HIS A 394 -8.87 -11.90 -8.31
N LYS A 395 -9.20 -10.65 -7.99
CA LYS A 395 -8.33 -9.50 -8.30
C LYS A 395 -7.27 -9.23 -7.23
N VAL A 396 -7.55 -9.62 -5.99
CA VAL A 396 -6.79 -9.20 -4.80
C VAL A 396 -6.05 -10.36 -4.14
N GLY A 397 -6.08 -11.54 -4.74
CA GLY A 397 -5.41 -12.73 -4.20
C GLY A 397 -6.04 -13.30 -2.92
N THR A 398 -7.35 -13.11 -2.69
CA THR A 398 -8.09 -13.64 -1.52
C THR A 398 -9.20 -14.64 -1.90
N ASP A 399 -9.42 -14.83 -3.19
CA ASP A 399 -10.38 -15.79 -3.73
C ASP A 399 -9.58 -16.98 -4.29
N ILE A 400 -10.01 -18.21 -4.02
CA ILE A 400 -9.35 -19.44 -4.46
C ILE A 400 -10.39 -20.34 -5.10
N ASP A 401 -10.19 -20.66 -6.38
CA ASP A 401 -10.93 -21.72 -7.04
C ASP A 401 -10.17 -23.03 -6.87
N ALA A 402 -10.88 -24.09 -6.51
CA ALA A 402 -10.32 -25.39 -6.21
C ALA A 402 -11.18 -26.52 -6.78
N PHE A 403 -10.60 -27.71 -6.88
CA PHE A 403 -11.34 -28.90 -7.32
C PHE A 403 -12.46 -29.23 -6.32
N LEU A 404 -13.52 -29.91 -6.78
CA LEU A 404 -14.55 -30.42 -5.87
C LEU A 404 -13.95 -31.45 -4.89
N PHE A 405 -14.55 -31.59 -3.70
CA PHE A 405 -14.04 -32.50 -2.65
C PHE A 405 -14.05 -33.99 -3.03
N HIS A 406 -14.70 -34.35 -4.13
CA HIS A 406 -14.75 -35.72 -4.63
C HIS A 406 -14.45 -35.76 -6.12
N ASN A 407 -13.45 -36.57 -6.47
CA ASN A 407 -13.14 -36.95 -7.83
C ASN A 407 -13.88 -38.26 -8.15
N MET A 408 -14.83 -38.18 -9.07
CA MET A 408 -15.51 -39.34 -9.62
C MET A 408 -14.51 -40.29 -10.28
N ILE A 409 -14.79 -41.58 -10.29
CA ILE A 409 -13.93 -42.54 -11.00
C ILE A 409 -13.91 -42.18 -12.50
N GLY A 410 -12.72 -41.90 -13.02
CA GLY A 410 -12.55 -41.37 -14.38
C GLY A 410 -12.79 -39.85 -14.52
N GLY A 411 -12.93 -39.10 -13.42
CA GLY A 411 -13.07 -37.64 -13.43
C GLY A 411 -11.78 -36.88 -13.81
N ARG A 412 -10.64 -37.58 -13.79
CA ARG A 412 -9.32 -37.11 -14.25
C ARG A 412 -8.84 -37.93 -15.44
N LEU A 413 -9.35 -37.65 -16.62
CA LEU A 413 -8.95 -38.37 -17.85
C LEU A 413 -7.78 -37.72 -18.61
N ASP A 414 -7.22 -36.59 -18.14
CA ASP A 414 -5.96 -36.07 -18.68
C ASP A 414 -5.15 -35.27 -17.65
N ILE A 415 -3.87 -35.07 -17.97
CA ILE A 415 -2.91 -34.21 -17.23
C ILE A 415 -3.34 -32.74 -17.15
N ARG A 416 -4.42 -32.36 -17.84
CA ARG A 416 -4.98 -30.99 -17.84
C ARG A 416 -6.20 -30.88 -16.92
N GLY A 417 -6.60 -31.95 -16.23
CA GLY A 417 -7.55 -31.98 -15.12
C GLY A 417 -8.77 -31.07 -15.31
N LYS A 418 -9.67 -31.39 -16.23
CA LYS A 418 -10.86 -30.54 -16.44
C LYS A 418 -11.91 -30.81 -15.35
N ALA A 419 -12.04 -29.90 -14.39
CA ALA A 419 -13.14 -29.84 -13.40
C ALA A 419 -14.50 -30.18 -14.04
N ARG A 420 -14.75 -29.65 -15.24
CA ARG A 420 -15.96 -29.90 -16.03
C ARG A 420 -16.26 -31.38 -16.29
N ALA A 421 -15.25 -32.21 -16.54
CA ALA A 421 -15.43 -33.63 -16.82
C ALA A 421 -15.91 -34.38 -15.57
N ASN A 422 -15.38 -34.04 -14.40
CA ASN A 422 -15.83 -34.58 -13.12
C ASN A 422 -17.31 -34.27 -12.87
N TYR A 423 -17.73 -33.03 -13.15
CA TYR A 423 -19.13 -32.63 -13.03
C TYR A 423 -20.05 -33.35 -14.03
N GLN A 424 -19.62 -33.57 -15.28
CA GLN A 424 -20.38 -34.37 -16.25
C GLN A 424 -20.54 -35.83 -15.83
N LEU A 425 -19.53 -36.41 -15.18
CA LEU A 425 -19.65 -37.74 -14.60
C LEU A 425 -20.61 -37.75 -13.41
N LEU A 426 -20.57 -36.74 -12.54
CA LEU A 426 -21.56 -36.59 -11.46
C LEU A 426 -22.98 -36.54 -12.02
N GLU A 427 -23.23 -35.77 -13.08
CA GLU A 427 -24.54 -35.73 -13.76
C GLU A 427 -24.98 -37.13 -14.21
N LYS A 428 -24.09 -37.89 -14.85
CA LYS A 428 -24.35 -39.27 -15.26
C LYS A 428 -24.64 -40.19 -14.07
N TYR A 429 -23.86 -40.10 -12.99
CA TYR A 429 -24.07 -40.90 -11.79
C TYR A 429 -25.41 -40.59 -11.12
N VAL A 430 -25.84 -39.33 -11.08
CA VAL A 430 -27.16 -38.96 -10.53
C VAL A 430 -28.31 -39.57 -11.33
N ILE A 431 -28.23 -39.51 -12.66
CA ILE A 431 -29.24 -40.12 -13.55
C ILE A 431 -29.30 -41.63 -13.36
N ASN A 432 -28.15 -42.30 -13.30
CA ASN A 432 -28.08 -43.74 -13.09
C ASN A 432 -28.57 -44.13 -11.69
N ALA A 433 -28.24 -43.34 -10.67
CA ALA A 433 -28.71 -43.56 -9.30
C ALA A 433 -30.24 -43.43 -9.19
N LEU A 434 -30.84 -42.45 -9.86
CA LEU A 434 -32.30 -42.33 -9.99
C LEU A 434 -32.93 -43.53 -10.74
N ASN A 435 -32.17 -44.19 -11.61
CA ASN A 435 -32.57 -45.44 -12.26
C ASN A 435 -32.35 -46.70 -11.38
N GLY A 436 -31.85 -46.54 -10.16
CA GLY A 436 -31.64 -47.64 -9.21
C GLY A 436 -30.28 -48.34 -9.34
N ASP A 437 -29.31 -47.78 -10.07
CA ASP A 437 -27.97 -48.34 -10.16
C ASP A 437 -27.22 -48.18 -8.83
N ALA A 438 -26.98 -49.30 -8.13
CA ALA A 438 -26.39 -49.32 -6.80
C ALA A 438 -24.99 -48.66 -6.74
N TYR A 439 -24.15 -48.94 -7.75
CA TYR A 439 -22.82 -48.34 -7.81
C TYR A 439 -22.88 -46.82 -7.97
N SER A 440 -23.78 -46.32 -8.81
CA SER A 440 -24.00 -44.88 -8.98
C SER A 440 -24.58 -44.23 -7.72
N ILE A 441 -25.47 -44.91 -6.99
CA ILE A 441 -25.96 -44.45 -5.68
C ILE A 441 -24.78 -44.24 -4.71
N ASP A 442 -23.84 -45.19 -4.67
CA ASP A 442 -22.65 -45.08 -3.81
C ASP A 442 -21.73 -43.93 -4.23
N GLN A 443 -21.51 -43.71 -5.52
CA GLN A 443 -20.70 -42.57 -6.01
C GLN A 443 -21.34 -41.22 -5.66
N VAL A 444 -22.66 -41.08 -5.85
CA VAL A 444 -23.37 -39.84 -5.47
C VAL A 444 -23.33 -39.63 -3.95
N ARG A 445 -23.51 -40.70 -3.17
CA ARG A 445 -23.39 -40.64 -1.70
C ARG A 445 -21.99 -40.20 -1.27
N LEU A 446 -20.95 -40.74 -1.88
CA LEU A 446 -19.56 -40.34 -1.60
C LEU A 446 -19.32 -38.87 -1.93
N TRP A 447 -19.79 -38.39 -3.08
CA TRP A 447 -19.72 -36.97 -3.42
C TRP A 447 -20.45 -36.08 -2.41
N VAL A 448 -21.68 -36.42 -2.00
CA VAL A 448 -22.43 -35.62 -1.01
C VAL A 448 -21.71 -35.62 0.34
N THR A 449 -21.29 -36.78 0.83
CA THR A 449 -20.65 -36.90 2.15
C THR A 449 -19.30 -36.18 2.21
N LYS A 450 -18.46 -36.33 1.19
CA LYS A 450 -17.18 -35.61 1.09
C LYS A 450 -17.38 -34.11 0.92
N SER A 451 -18.36 -33.69 0.12
CA SER A 451 -18.67 -32.27 -0.05
C SER A 451 -19.12 -31.64 1.26
N ARG A 452 -20.05 -32.28 2.00
CA ARG A 452 -20.50 -31.77 3.30
C ARG A 452 -19.35 -31.67 4.30
N ALA A 453 -18.53 -32.70 4.43
CA ALA A 453 -17.41 -32.71 5.36
C ALA A 453 -16.41 -31.57 5.07
N GLY A 454 -15.95 -31.46 3.82
CA GLY A 454 -14.98 -30.42 3.45
C GLY A 454 -15.55 -28.99 3.53
N LEU A 455 -16.82 -28.80 3.15
CA LEU A 455 -17.49 -27.50 3.30
C LEU A 455 -17.65 -27.12 4.77
N GLU A 456 -17.97 -28.08 5.65
CA GLU A 456 -18.10 -27.86 7.08
C GLU A 456 -16.75 -27.45 7.71
N GLU A 457 -15.68 -28.19 7.41
CA GLU A 457 -14.33 -27.89 7.91
C GLU A 457 -13.87 -26.48 7.48
N LEU A 458 -14.05 -26.12 6.20
CA LEU A 458 -13.71 -24.78 5.72
C LEU A 458 -14.60 -23.70 6.35
N ALA A 459 -15.90 -23.95 6.49
CA ALA A 459 -16.84 -22.96 7.01
C ALA A 459 -16.61 -22.64 8.50
N GLN A 460 -16.03 -23.56 9.26
CA GLN A 460 -15.65 -23.33 10.67
C GLN A 460 -14.53 -22.31 10.82
N LEU A 461 -13.70 -22.10 9.79
CA LEU A 461 -12.61 -21.13 9.84
C LEU A 461 -13.17 -19.70 9.77
N SER A 462 -12.80 -18.86 10.75
CA SER A 462 -13.24 -17.46 10.82
C SER A 462 -12.74 -16.63 9.62
N SER A 463 -11.60 -17.00 9.06
CA SER A 463 -10.98 -16.42 7.86
C SER A 463 -11.73 -16.74 6.56
N VAL A 464 -12.57 -17.77 6.54
CA VAL A 464 -13.43 -18.07 5.38
C VAL A 464 -14.72 -17.27 5.51
N ILE A 465 -14.92 -16.32 4.60
CA ILE A 465 -16.13 -15.49 4.55
C ILE A 465 -17.25 -16.21 3.82
N LYS A 466 -16.91 -16.87 2.70
CA LYS A 466 -17.90 -17.47 1.82
C LYS A 466 -17.33 -18.63 1.02
N LEU A 467 -18.18 -19.61 0.78
CA LEU A 467 -17.92 -20.75 -0.09
C LEU A 467 -18.97 -20.76 -1.20
N TYR A 468 -18.55 -20.90 -2.46
CA TYR A 468 -19.49 -21.20 -3.54
C TYR A 468 -19.31 -22.62 -4.06
N TYR A 469 -20.43 -23.28 -4.32
CA TYR A 469 -20.45 -24.69 -4.68
C TYR A 469 -21.60 -25.05 -5.63
N THR A 470 -21.65 -26.31 -6.04
CA THR A 470 -22.52 -26.85 -7.07
C THR A 470 -24.01 -26.66 -6.81
N LYS A 471 -24.70 -25.90 -7.68
CA LYS A 471 -26.17 -25.82 -7.72
C LYS A 471 -26.80 -26.95 -8.53
N GLY A 472 -26.18 -27.34 -9.64
CA GLY A 472 -26.74 -28.26 -10.64
C GLY A 472 -27.53 -27.54 -11.74
N TYR A 473 -27.13 -27.77 -13.00
CA TYR A 473 -27.85 -27.29 -14.18
C TYR A 473 -29.08 -28.15 -14.49
N SER A 474 -30.09 -27.55 -15.11
CA SER A 474 -31.19 -28.32 -15.67
C SER A 474 -30.68 -29.20 -16.81
N MET A 475 -31.07 -30.47 -16.84
CA MET A 475 -30.70 -31.39 -17.91
C MET A 475 -31.77 -32.45 -18.13
N HIS A 476 -31.85 -32.95 -19.36
CA HIS A 476 -32.73 -34.05 -19.72
C HIS A 476 -31.93 -35.14 -20.43
N GLN A 477 -31.89 -36.33 -19.84
CA GLN A 477 -31.18 -37.48 -20.40
C GLN A 477 -31.78 -38.79 -19.86
N ALA A 478 -31.85 -39.81 -20.72
CA ALA A 478 -32.40 -41.12 -20.40
C ALA A 478 -33.83 -41.07 -19.77
N GLY A 479 -34.66 -40.12 -20.22
CA GLY A 479 -36.04 -39.92 -19.71
C GLY A 479 -36.12 -39.28 -18.32
N ILE A 480 -34.99 -38.89 -17.73
CA ILE A 480 -34.92 -38.17 -16.46
C ILE A 480 -34.72 -36.69 -16.74
N ASN A 481 -35.56 -35.85 -16.13
CA ASN A 481 -35.45 -34.40 -16.18
C ASN A 481 -34.99 -33.89 -14.81
N LEU A 482 -33.73 -33.47 -14.72
CA LEU A 482 -33.19 -32.80 -13.54
C LEU A 482 -33.50 -31.31 -13.65
N SER A 483 -34.21 -30.76 -12.67
CA SER A 483 -34.41 -29.31 -12.57
C SER A 483 -33.13 -28.60 -12.10
N SER A 484 -32.94 -27.33 -12.48
CA SER A 484 -31.86 -26.53 -11.89
C SER A 484 -31.98 -26.51 -10.36
N GLY A 485 -30.87 -26.72 -9.66
CA GLY A 485 -30.87 -26.86 -8.21
C GLY A 485 -30.77 -28.30 -7.70
N TRP A 486 -30.80 -29.33 -8.57
CA TRP A 486 -30.72 -30.73 -8.14
C TRP A 486 -29.48 -31.04 -7.28
N GLY A 487 -28.33 -30.43 -7.60
CA GLY A 487 -27.07 -30.65 -6.88
C GLY A 487 -27.13 -30.06 -5.47
N ARG A 488 -27.66 -28.84 -5.37
CA ARG A 488 -27.97 -28.20 -4.08
C ARG A 488 -28.91 -29.08 -3.26
N THR A 489 -30.02 -29.54 -3.85
CA THR A 489 -31.02 -30.37 -3.15
C THR A 489 -30.40 -31.64 -2.59
N LEU A 490 -29.56 -32.34 -3.37
CA LEU A 490 -28.84 -33.53 -2.89
C LEU A 490 -27.88 -33.19 -1.75
N ILE A 491 -27.12 -32.10 -1.84
CA ILE A 491 -26.21 -31.68 -0.76
C ILE A 491 -26.98 -31.29 0.49
N GLU A 492 -28.08 -30.55 0.40
CA GLU A 492 -28.82 -30.07 1.57
C GLU A 492 -29.66 -31.17 2.21
N THR A 493 -30.26 -32.06 1.42
CA THR A 493 -31.28 -33.00 1.92
C THR A 493 -30.86 -34.46 1.90
N GLY A 494 -29.85 -34.83 1.09
CA GLY A 494 -29.53 -36.23 0.82
C GLY A 494 -30.57 -36.93 -0.07
N LYS A 495 -31.56 -36.20 -0.61
CA LYS A 495 -32.66 -36.74 -1.41
C LYS A 495 -32.85 -35.94 -2.70
N LEU A 496 -33.42 -36.57 -3.70
CA LEU A 496 -33.77 -35.93 -4.96
C LEU A 496 -34.96 -36.63 -5.61
N ASP A 497 -35.99 -35.85 -5.94
CA ASP A 497 -37.14 -36.31 -6.72
C ASP A 497 -37.05 -35.75 -8.14
N ALA A 498 -37.07 -36.62 -9.15
CA ALA A 498 -37.00 -36.23 -10.55
C ALA A 498 -37.73 -37.24 -11.44
N SER A 499 -38.61 -36.74 -12.33
CA SER A 499 -39.42 -37.57 -13.25
C SER A 499 -40.16 -38.74 -12.56
N GLY A 500 -40.70 -38.50 -11.36
CA GLY A 500 -41.41 -39.53 -10.57
C GLY A 500 -40.51 -40.60 -9.94
N LYS A 501 -39.18 -40.43 -9.99
CA LYS A 501 -38.21 -41.28 -9.32
C LYS A 501 -37.63 -40.57 -8.10
N VAL A 502 -37.34 -41.34 -7.07
CA VAL A 502 -36.78 -40.86 -5.80
C VAL A 502 -35.39 -41.46 -5.62
N LEU A 503 -34.39 -40.60 -5.45
CA LEU A 503 -33.06 -40.97 -4.97
C LEU A 503 -32.95 -40.56 -3.51
N ASP A 504 -32.81 -41.54 -2.61
CA ASP A 504 -32.56 -41.31 -1.18
C ASP A 504 -31.20 -41.89 -0.79
N LEU A 505 -30.29 -41.03 -0.36
CA LEU A 505 -28.94 -41.41 0.03
C LEU A 505 -28.86 -41.84 1.50
N GLY A 506 -29.96 -41.80 2.26
CA GLY A 506 -30.00 -42.12 3.68
C GLY A 506 -29.20 -41.13 4.53
N LEU A 507 -29.08 -39.88 4.09
CA LEU A 507 -28.35 -38.83 4.79
C LEU A 507 -29.34 -37.85 5.43
N SER A 508 -29.04 -37.38 6.64
CA SER A 508 -29.82 -36.33 7.29
C SER A 508 -29.72 -34.99 6.55
N PRO A 509 -30.67 -34.06 6.75
CA PRO A 509 -30.53 -32.69 6.26
C PRO A 509 -29.24 -32.02 6.78
N TRP A 510 -28.67 -31.14 5.96
CA TRP A 510 -27.45 -30.38 6.24
C TRP A 510 -27.59 -28.97 5.66
N SER A 511 -27.06 -27.98 6.36
CA SER A 511 -27.03 -26.59 5.90
C SER A 511 -25.88 -25.84 6.55
N ASN A 512 -25.26 -24.92 5.82
CA ASN A 512 -24.26 -24.03 6.36
C ASN A 512 -24.41 -22.63 5.76
N TYR A 513 -24.46 -21.60 6.60
CA TYR A 513 -24.78 -20.23 6.18
C TYR A 513 -23.68 -19.57 5.33
N LYS A 514 -22.44 -20.07 5.37
CA LYS A 514 -21.34 -19.58 4.52
C LYS A 514 -21.36 -20.17 3.11
N VAL A 515 -22.14 -21.22 2.87
CA VAL A 515 -22.19 -21.93 1.59
C VAL A 515 -23.29 -21.35 0.70
N THR A 516 -22.92 -20.97 -0.52
CA THR A 516 -23.84 -20.45 -1.53
C THR A 516 -23.76 -21.27 -2.80
N TYR A 517 -24.91 -21.65 -3.33
CA TYR A 517 -24.96 -22.48 -4.53
C TYR A 517 -25.26 -21.65 -5.77
N ASN A 518 -24.45 -21.79 -6.81
CA ASN A 518 -24.76 -21.21 -8.11
C ASN A 518 -24.24 -22.08 -9.26
N ASN A 519 -24.59 -21.69 -10.47
CA ASN A 519 -24.33 -22.44 -11.68
C ASN A 519 -22.88 -22.29 -12.20
N VAL A 520 -22.19 -21.20 -11.85
CA VAL A 520 -20.80 -20.94 -12.25
C VAL A 520 -19.87 -21.95 -11.58
N HIS A 521 -20.13 -22.26 -10.30
CA HIS A 521 -19.31 -23.15 -9.48
C HIS A 521 -19.86 -24.58 -9.47
N ASN A 522 -20.40 -25.04 -10.60
CA ASN A 522 -20.93 -26.40 -10.69
C ASN A 522 -19.81 -27.44 -10.73
N ASP A 523 -18.66 -27.09 -11.29
CA ASP A 523 -17.53 -27.99 -11.52
C ASP A 523 -16.30 -27.71 -10.64
N HIS A 524 -16.35 -26.69 -9.81
CA HIS A 524 -15.28 -26.31 -8.88
C HIS A 524 -15.85 -25.72 -7.58
N LEU A 525 -15.02 -25.71 -6.55
CA LEU A 525 -15.22 -24.99 -5.31
C LEU A 525 -14.64 -23.58 -5.46
N HIS A 526 -15.29 -22.58 -4.89
CA HIS A 526 -14.68 -21.26 -4.70
C HIS A 526 -14.67 -20.89 -3.23
N ILE A 527 -13.51 -20.47 -2.74
CA ILE A 527 -13.26 -20.07 -1.36
C ILE A 527 -12.93 -18.59 -1.35
N LYS A 528 -13.71 -17.81 -0.60
CA LYS A 528 -13.46 -16.39 -0.39
C LYS A 528 -12.98 -16.15 1.04
N LEU A 529 -11.78 -15.62 1.17
CA LEU A 529 -11.15 -15.31 2.45
C LEU A 529 -11.40 -13.87 2.87
N THR A 530 -11.15 -13.58 4.15
CA THR A 530 -10.97 -12.24 4.67
C THR A 530 -9.78 -11.57 4.01
N LYS A 531 -9.90 -10.25 3.75
CA LYS A 531 -8.80 -9.45 3.22
C LYS A 531 -7.70 -9.31 4.25
#